data_AF-A0A524N9L5-F1
#
_entry.id   AF-A0A524N9L5-F1
#
_cell.length_a   1.000
_cell.length_b   1.000
_cell.length_c   1.000
_cell.angle_alpha   90.00
_cell.angle_beta   90.00
_cell.angle_gamma   90.00
#
_symmetry.space_group_name_H-M   'P 1'
#
loop_
_entity.id
_entity.type
_entity.pdbx_description
1 polymer ?
#
loop_
_entity_poly.entity_id
_entity_poly.type
_entity_poly.pdbx_seq_one_letter_code
_entity_poly.pdbx_strand_id
1 'polypeptide(L)' 'MADQATFAAEAMQYAPQLYSGALRMTRNRSDAEDLVQETYLKGYRSYHSFTEGTNLRAWLFRIMTNTFINSYRAK' A
#
# COMPACT_ATOMS: atom_id res chain seq x y z
N MET A 1 12.00 -2.89 13.49
CA MET A 1 10.81 -2.08 13.80
C MET A 1 10.31 -2.50 15.16
N ALA A 2 10.11 -1.53 16.06
CA ALA A 2 9.84 -1.81 17.47
C ALA A 2 8.44 -2.41 17.74
N ASP A 3 7.46 -2.17 16.87
CA ASP A 3 6.16 -2.84 16.88
C ASP A 3 5.34 -2.54 15.59
N GLN A 4 4.18 -3.19 15.46
CA GLN A 4 3.26 -3.03 14.33
C GLN A 4 2.65 -1.60 14.26
N ALA A 5 2.55 -0.90 15.40
CA ALA A 5 2.00 0.46 15.47
C ALA A 5 2.95 1.50 14.86
N THR A 6 4.25 1.36 15.14
CA THR A 6 5.32 2.19 14.57
C THR A 6 5.37 2.01 13.06
N PHE A 7 5.30 0.76 12.57
CA PHE A 7 5.21 0.46 11.15
C PHE A 7 4.02 1.19 10.50
N ALA A 8 2.84 1.15 11.12
CA ALA A 8 1.65 1.81 10.57
C ALA A 8 1.83 3.34 10.48
N ALA A 9 2.40 3.96 11.50
CA ALA A 9 2.69 5.39 11.50
C ALA A 9 3.67 5.79 10.37
N GLU A 10 4.75 5.02 10.19
CA GLU A 10 5.70 5.25 9.10
C GLU A 10 5.07 5.02 7.72
N ALA A 11 4.27 3.97 7.57
CA ALA A 11 3.59 3.66 6.32
C ALA A 11 2.61 4.78 5.91
N MET A 12 1.92 5.41 6.88
CA MET A 12 0.98 6.51 6.64
C MET A 12 1.65 7.77 6.07
N GLN A 13 2.96 7.97 6.29
CA GLN A 13 3.71 9.07 5.67
C GLN A 13 3.72 9.01 4.14
N TYR A 14 3.48 7.82 3.58
CA TYR A 14 3.45 7.59 2.13
C TYR A 14 2.05 7.65 1.51
N ALA A 15 1.02 8.00 2.29
CA ALA A 15 -0.37 7.99 1.82
C ALA A 15 -0.60 8.92 0.61
N PRO A 16 -0.07 10.16 0.57
CA PRO A 16 -0.22 11.03 -0.60
C PRO A 16 0.39 10.44 -1.88
N GLN A 17 1.55 9.79 -1.76
CA GLN A 17 2.27 9.19 -2.89
C GLN A 17 1.56 7.93 -3.38
N LEU A 18 1.07 7.08 -2.46
CA LEU A 18 0.29 5.90 -2.80
C LEU A 18 -1.03 6.30 -3.47
N TYR A 19 -1.74 7.29 -2.93
CA TYR A 19 -2.96 7.82 -3.55
C TYR A 19 -2.73 8.38 -4.95
N SER A 20 -1.66 9.16 -5.13
CA SER A 20 -1.27 9.66 -6.46
C SER A 20 -0.95 8.52 -7.44
N GLY A 21 -0.33 7.44 -6.96
CA GLY A 21 -0.07 6.23 -7.74
C GLY A 21 -1.35 5.49 -8.09
N ALA A 22 -2.21 5.25 -7.11
CA ALA A 22 -3.50 4.59 -7.26
C ALA A 22 -4.40 5.32 -8.27
N LEU A 23 -4.50 6.66 -8.20
CA LEU A 23 -5.24 7.47 -9.17
C LEU A 23 -4.76 7.27 -10.61
N ARG A 24 -3.45 7.13 -10.83
CA ARG A 24 -2.90 6.87 -12.17
C ARG A 24 -3.29 5.49 -12.68
N MET A 25 -3.43 4.52 -11.80
CA MET A 25 -3.78 3.14 -12.13
C MET A 25 -5.28 2.96 -12.37
N THR A 26 -6.12 3.49 -11.48
CA THR A 26 -7.58 3.27 -11.51
C THR A 26 -8.32 4.29 -12.37
N ARG A 27 -7.77 5.49 -12.54
CA ARG A 27 -8.42 6.65 -13.19
C ARG A 27 -9.78 7.01 -12.56
N ASN A 28 -10.02 6.57 -11.33
CA ASN A 28 -11.24 6.81 -10.57
C ASN A 28 -10.85 7.07 -9.11
N ARG A 29 -11.43 8.12 -8.50
CA ARG A 29 -11.12 8.54 -7.14
C ARG A 29 -11.53 7.49 -6.10
N SER A 30 -12.74 6.96 -6.19
CA SER A 30 -13.26 5.93 -5.27
C SER A 30 -12.39 4.68 -5.34
N ASP A 31 -12.15 4.16 -6.56
CA ASP A 31 -11.31 2.97 -6.74
C ASP A 31 -9.87 3.21 -6.25
N ALA A 32 -9.35 4.44 -6.35
CA ALA A 32 -8.03 4.79 -5.83
C ALA A 32 -8.00 4.80 -4.30
N GLU A 33 -9.02 5.35 -3.65
CA GLU A 33 -9.16 5.32 -2.19
C GLU A 33 -9.25 3.88 -1.68
N ASP A 34 -10.06 3.05 -2.33
CA ASP A 34 -10.20 1.62 -1.99
C ASP A 34 -8.88 0.87 -2.17
N LEU A 35 -8.17 1.11 -3.28
CA LEU A 35 -6.88 0.48 -3.53
C LEU A 35 -5.83 0.87 -2.48
N VAL A 36 -5.79 2.12 -2.05
CA VAL A 36 -4.88 2.58 -0.99
C VAL A 36 -5.24 1.95 0.35
N GLN A 37 -6.52 1.91 0.70
CA GLN A 37 -6.99 1.26 1.93
C GLN A 37 -6.61 -0.23 1.97
N GLU A 38 -6.89 -0.96 0.90
CA GLU A 38 -6.56 -2.38 0.76
C GLU A 38 -5.03 -2.60 0.82
N THR A 39 -4.25 -1.68 0.25
CA THR A 39 -2.78 -1.70 0.33
C THR A 39 -2.31 -1.59 1.78
N TYR A 40 -2.86 -0.66 2.55
CA TYR A 40 -2.51 -0.49 3.96
C TYR A 40 -2.96 -1.68 4.81
N LEU A 41 -4.16 -2.22 4.59
CA LEU A 41 -4.65 -3.41 5.28
C LEU A 41 -3.72 -4.62 5.04
N LYS A 42 -3.30 -4.83 3.78
CA LYS A 42 -2.35 -5.90 3.45
C LYS A 42 -0.98 -5.64 4.04
N GLY A 43 -0.45 -4.43 3.89
CA GLY A 43 0.82 -4.03 4.47
C GLY A 43 0.85 -4.22 5.98
N TYR A 44 -0.21 -3.82 6.67
CA TYR A 44 -0.37 -4.00 8.11
C TYR A 44 -0.39 -5.48 8.51
N ARG A 45 -1.11 -6.33 7.76
CA ARG A 45 -1.14 -7.79 8.01
C ARG A 45 0.19 -8.47 7.71
N SER A 46 0.91 -8.02 6.69
CA SER A 46 2.18 -8.60 6.25
C SER A 46 3.42 -7.87 6.80
N TYR A 47 3.28 -6.98 7.79
CA TYR A 47 4.39 -6.13 8.26
C TYR A 47 5.59 -6.96 8.74
N HIS A 48 5.35 -8.13 9.31
CA HIS A 48 6.39 -9.07 9.76
C HIS A 48 7.29 -9.58 8.62
N SER A 49 6.85 -9.48 7.36
CA SER A 49 7.62 -9.83 6.17
C SER A 49 8.46 -8.67 5.62
N PHE A 50 8.30 -7.46 6.17
CA PHE A 50 9.12 -6.32 5.79
C PHE A 50 10.49 -6.40 6.48
N THR A 51 11.55 -6.26 5.70
CA THR A 51 12.93 -6.19 6.22
C THR A 51 13.27 -4.74 6.56
N GLU A 52 13.51 -4.46 7.83
CA GLU A 52 13.96 -3.14 8.30
C GLU A 52 15.28 -2.72 7.61
N GLY A 53 15.44 -1.42 7.37
CA GLY A 53 16.56 -0.89 6.60
C GLY A 53 16.38 -0.97 5.07
N THR A 54 15.32 -1.63 4.59
CA THR A 54 14.93 -1.57 3.17
C THR A 54 13.91 -0.46 2.89
N ASN A 55 13.57 -0.25 1.62
CA ASN A 55 12.71 0.86 1.21
C ASN A 55 11.22 0.55 1.43
N LEU A 56 10.67 1.03 2.56
CA LEU A 56 9.25 0.88 2.93
C LEU A 56 8.30 1.40 1.84
N ARG A 57 8.60 2.56 1.25
CA ARG A 57 7.80 3.11 0.15
C ARG A 57 7.73 2.14 -1.02
N ALA A 58 8.87 1.63 -1.48
CA ALA A 58 8.90 0.69 -2.61
C ALA A 58 8.14 -0.61 -2.30
N TRP A 59 8.25 -1.10 -1.06
CA TRP A 59 7.52 -2.27 -0.60
C TRP A 59 6.00 -2.05 -0.60
N LEU A 60 5.51 -0.89 -0.11
CA LEU A 60 4.08 -0.54 -0.17
C LEU A 60 3.59 -0.40 -1.62
N PHE A 61 4.37 0.21 -2.51
CA PHE A 61 4.05 0.30 -3.94
C PHE A 61 3.95 -1.08 -4.61
N ARG A 62 4.77 -2.05 -4.19
CA ARG A 62 4.67 -3.45 -4.65
C ARG A 62 3.35 -4.08 -4.21
N ILE A 63 2.94 -3.89 -2.95
CA ILE A 63 1.65 -4.38 -2.44
C ILE A 63 0.49 -3.75 -3.20
N MET A 64 0.53 -2.43 -3.42
CA MET A 64 -0.49 -1.70 -4.18
C MET A 64 -0.61 -2.22 -5.61
N THR A 65 0.52 -2.38 -6.29
CA THR A 65 0.55 -2.87 -7.67
C THR A 65 -0.02 -4.28 -7.78
N ASN A 66 0.37 -5.18 -6.88
CA ASN A 66 -0.16 -6.55 -6.84
C ASN A 66 -1.67 -6.56 -6.53
N THR A 67 -2.11 -5.71 -5.62
CA THR A 67 -3.53 -5.58 -5.25
C THR A 67 -4.36 -5.11 -6.44
N PHE A 68 -3.89 -4.10 -7.17
CA PHE A 68 -4.55 -3.62 -8.38
C PHE A 68 -4.60 -4.68 -9.48
N ILE A 69 -3.50 -5.38 -9.75
CA ILE A 69 -3.48 -6.43 -10.78
C ILE A 69 -4.48 -7.53 -10.43
N ASN A 70 -4.56 -7.92 -9.16
CA ASN A 70 -5.48 -8.95 -8.70
C ASN A 70 -6.95 -8.50 -8.81
N SER A 71 -7.27 -7.25 -8.44
CA SER A 71 -8.63 -6.73 -8.59
C SER A 71 -9.03 -6.52 -10.05
N TYR A 72 -8.09 -6.08 -10.91
CA TYR A 72 -8.32 -5.94 -12.35
C TYR A 72 -8.58 -7.28 -13.04
N ARG A 73 -7.88 -8.35 -12.67
CA ARG A 73 -8.08 -9.70 -13.21
C ARG A 73 -9.38 -10.37 -12.76
N ALA A 74 -9.96 -9.90 -11.67
CA ALA A 74 -11.22 -10.42 -11.14
C ALA A 74 -12.46 -9.75 -11.73
N LYS A 75 -12.29 -8.64 -12.47
CA LYS A 75 -13.30 -8.01 -13.32
C LYS A 75 -13.30 -8.67 -14.69
#